data_AF-A0A1L6KWP6-F1
#
_entry.id   AF-A0A1L6KWP6-F1
#
_cell.length_a   1.000
_cell.length_b   1.000
_cell.length_c   1.000
_cell.angle_alpha   90.00
_cell.angle_beta   90.00
_cell.angle_gamma   90.00
#
_symmetry.space_group_name_H-M   'P 1'
#
loop_
_entity.id
_entity.type
_entity.pdbx_description
1 polymer ?
#
loop_
_entity_poly.entity_id
_entity_poly.type
_entity_poly.pdbx_seq_one_letter_code
_entity_poly.pdbx_strand_id
1 'polypeptide(L)'
;RFEPLLRESLQMGCVSFTQRYFKDGKITPARYAQAYTAARLEIMSIEHALHRLTWDEAIGSSGTIRAIGLALKAGGHGTGEVNAEGLAWLKRRLFKLGDVDKIDFEGIKPDRRAIFPAGLAILEAIFDALELQRMDHCEGALREGVLYDLLGRHHHEDVRERTLTSLMERYHVDLEQAARVERKALHAFDQVAADWELDDGIWRELLGWAAKVHEVGLDIAHYHYHKHGAY
;
A
#
# COMPACT_ATOMS: atom_id res chain seq x y z
N ARG A 1 16.08 0.86 -12.86
CA ARG A 1 14.85 1.66 -12.66
C ARG A 1 13.78 0.73 -12.13
N PHE A 2 13.06 1.08 -11.08
CA PHE A 2 12.02 0.24 -10.49
C PHE A 2 10.65 0.68 -11.03
N GLU A 3 9.94 -0.20 -11.72
CA GLU A 3 8.59 0.06 -12.21
C GLU A 3 7.61 -0.95 -11.60
N PRO A 4 6.58 -0.50 -10.87
CA PRO A 4 5.62 -1.40 -10.26
C PRO A 4 4.74 -2.05 -11.32
N LEU A 5 4.64 -3.38 -11.32
CA LEU A 5 3.79 -4.13 -12.26
C LEU A 5 2.33 -4.21 -11.79
N LEU A 6 2.11 -4.40 -10.48
CA LEU A 6 0.80 -4.46 -9.84
C LEU A 6 0.86 -3.77 -8.48
N ARG A 7 -0.19 -3.04 -8.12
CA ARG A 7 -0.33 -2.33 -6.84
C ARG A 7 -1.75 -2.49 -6.35
N GLU A 8 -1.89 -2.98 -5.13
CA GLU A 8 -3.18 -3.25 -4.51
C GLU A 8 -3.16 -2.77 -3.06
N SER A 9 -4.31 -2.33 -2.56
CA SER A 9 -4.49 -1.92 -1.17
C SER A 9 -5.79 -2.49 -0.63
N LEU A 10 -5.68 -3.46 0.28
CA LEU A 10 -6.81 -4.19 0.84
C LEU A 10 -7.20 -3.66 2.22
N GLN A 11 -8.48 -3.76 2.59
CA GLN A 11 -9.01 -3.24 3.86
C GLN A 11 -8.86 -4.26 5.00
N MET A 12 -7.63 -4.71 5.25
CA MET A 12 -7.31 -5.65 6.33
C MET A 12 -6.07 -5.22 7.11
N GLY A 13 -6.28 -4.82 8.37
CA GLY A 13 -5.21 -4.32 9.23
C GLY A 13 -5.27 -4.95 10.62
N CYS A 14 -4.11 -5.11 11.25
CA CYS A 14 -4.02 -5.72 12.58
C CYS A 14 -4.88 -5.01 13.63
N VAL A 15 -5.00 -3.68 13.59
CA VAL A 15 -5.85 -2.90 14.52
C VAL A 15 -7.34 -3.17 14.27
N SER A 16 -7.82 -3.05 13.04
CA SER A 16 -9.23 -3.27 12.70
C SER A 16 -9.66 -4.72 12.94
N PHE A 17 -8.80 -5.68 12.61
CA PHE A 17 -9.05 -7.10 12.87
C PHE A 17 -9.02 -7.42 14.37
N THR A 18 -8.16 -6.78 15.15
CA THR A 18 -8.17 -6.92 16.61
C THR A 18 -9.50 -6.46 17.20
N GLN A 19 -9.97 -5.28 16.80
CA GLN A 19 -11.27 -4.76 17.25
C GLN A 19 -12.45 -5.66 16.86
N ARG A 20 -12.36 -6.33 15.71
CA ARG A 20 -13.44 -7.18 15.19
C ARG A 20 -13.44 -8.59 15.78
N TYR A 21 -12.27 -9.21 15.95
CA TYR A 21 -12.15 -10.65 16.26
C TYR A 21 -11.54 -10.94 17.63
N PHE A 22 -10.84 -9.97 18.23
CA PHE A 22 -10.07 -10.15 19.48
C PHE A 22 -10.32 -9.01 20.49
N LYS A 23 -11.50 -8.39 20.45
CA LYS A 23 -11.82 -7.16 21.23
C LYS A 23 -11.57 -7.28 22.74
N ASP A 24 -11.80 -8.45 23.31
CA ASP A 24 -11.63 -8.74 24.74
C ASP A 24 -10.29 -9.44 25.06
N GLY A 25 -9.37 -9.49 24.09
CA GLY A 25 -8.05 -10.11 24.23
C GLY A 25 -8.03 -11.65 24.17
N LYS A 26 -9.18 -12.34 24.07
CA LYS A 26 -9.19 -13.81 24.04
C LYS A 26 -8.78 -14.37 22.69
N ILE A 27 -7.83 -15.29 22.72
CA ILE A 27 -7.28 -15.98 21.54
C ILE A 27 -7.85 -17.40 21.51
N THR A 28 -8.87 -17.63 20.69
CA THR A 28 -9.45 -18.97 20.49
C THR A 28 -9.28 -19.42 19.04
N PRO A 29 -9.25 -20.74 18.76
CA PRO A 29 -9.20 -21.25 17.39
C PRO A 29 -10.32 -20.69 16.51
N ALA A 30 -11.54 -20.57 17.04
CA ALA A 30 -12.69 -20.05 16.30
C ALA A 30 -12.51 -18.58 15.88
N ARG A 31 -12.02 -17.72 16.78
CA ARG A 31 -11.79 -16.30 16.49
C ARG A 31 -10.65 -16.08 15.53
N TYR A 32 -9.59 -16.87 15.70
CA TYR A 32 -8.47 -16.86 14.77
C TYR A 32 -8.90 -17.29 13.38
N ALA A 33 -9.69 -18.37 13.27
CA ALA A 33 -10.25 -18.80 12.00
C ALA A 33 -11.12 -17.72 11.35
N GLN A 34 -11.95 -17.00 12.11
CA GLN A 34 -12.74 -15.88 11.57
C GLN A 34 -11.86 -14.75 11.02
N ALA A 35 -10.80 -14.36 11.74
CA ALA A 35 -9.85 -13.37 11.28
C ALA A 35 -9.10 -13.84 10.01
N TYR A 36 -8.60 -15.07 10.02
CA TYR A 36 -7.93 -15.69 8.87
C TYR A 36 -8.85 -15.74 7.64
N THR A 37 -10.08 -16.23 7.79
CA THR A 37 -11.06 -16.32 6.69
C THR A 37 -11.38 -14.95 6.13
N ALA A 38 -11.52 -13.93 6.98
CA ALA A 38 -11.76 -12.56 6.51
C ALA A 38 -10.57 -12.02 5.70
N ALA A 39 -9.33 -12.26 6.13
CA ALA A 39 -8.15 -11.89 5.35
C ALA A 39 -8.10 -12.64 4.00
N ARG A 40 -8.40 -13.94 3.99
CA ARG A 40 -8.47 -14.74 2.75
C ARG A 40 -9.49 -14.16 1.77
N LEU A 41 -10.67 -13.77 2.24
CA LEU A 41 -11.72 -13.19 1.38
C LEU A 41 -11.28 -11.86 0.75
N GLU A 42 -10.57 -11.00 1.49
CA GLU A 42 -10.01 -9.76 0.93
C GLU A 42 -8.97 -10.06 -0.16
N ILE A 43 -8.07 -11.02 0.09
CA ILE A 43 -6.97 -11.38 -0.83
C ILE A 43 -7.48 -12.04 -2.12
N MET A 44 -8.59 -12.79 -2.06
CA MET A 44 -9.16 -13.48 -3.22
C MET A 44 -9.40 -12.56 -4.43
N SER A 45 -9.69 -11.27 -4.18
CA SER A 45 -9.90 -10.28 -5.24
C SER A 45 -8.66 -10.03 -6.11
N ILE A 46 -7.46 -10.25 -5.57
CA ILE A 46 -6.17 -9.94 -6.22
C ILE A 46 -5.28 -11.18 -6.44
N GLU A 47 -5.61 -12.31 -5.79
CA GLU A 47 -4.82 -13.55 -5.77
C GLU A 47 -4.48 -14.04 -7.19
N HIS A 48 -5.47 -14.12 -8.08
CA HIS A 48 -5.25 -14.59 -9.45
C HIS A 48 -4.34 -13.64 -10.26
N ALA A 49 -4.43 -12.33 -10.05
CA ALA A 49 -3.57 -11.38 -10.75
C ALA A 49 -2.11 -11.49 -10.29
N LEU A 50 -1.89 -11.67 -8.99
CA LEU A 50 -0.57 -11.87 -8.41
C LEU A 50 0.10 -13.16 -8.93
N HIS A 51 -0.62 -14.29 -8.91
CA HIS A 51 -0.08 -15.57 -9.40
C HIS A 51 0.36 -15.54 -10.87
N ARG A 52 -0.30 -14.75 -11.72
CA ARG A 52 0.09 -14.62 -13.14
C ARG A 52 1.39 -13.85 -13.35
N LEU A 53 1.71 -12.91 -12.47
CA LEU A 53 2.91 -12.08 -12.60
C LEU A 53 4.16 -12.80 -12.11
N THR A 54 4.01 -13.75 -11.17
CA THR A 54 5.09 -14.44 -10.47
C THR A 54 6.06 -13.48 -9.77
N TRP A 55 6.94 -14.02 -8.92
CA TRP A 55 8.01 -13.26 -8.28
C TRP A 55 9.14 -14.21 -7.87
N ASP A 56 10.36 -13.68 -7.79
CA ASP A 56 11.53 -14.42 -7.32
C ASP A 56 11.62 -14.41 -5.78
N GLU A 57 11.27 -13.28 -5.17
CA GLU A 57 11.41 -13.04 -3.74
C GLU A 57 10.18 -12.35 -3.16
N ALA A 58 9.82 -12.70 -1.92
CA ALA A 58 8.79 -12.03 -1.15
C ALA A 58 9.43 -11.19 -0.04
N ILE A 59 9.20 -9.88 -0.09
CA ILE A 59 9.72 -8.94 0.90
C ILE A 59 8.56 -8.31 1.66
N GLY A 60 8.61 -8.39 2.98
CA GLY A 60 7.63 -7.83 3.89
C GLY A 60 8.17 -6.64 4.66
N SER A 61 7.37 -5.59 4.79
CA SER A 61 7.70 -4.41 5.59
C SER A 61 6.77 -4.24 6.80
N SER A 62 7.06 -3.22 7.61
CA SER A 62 6.23 -2.79 8.73
C SER A 62 6.22 -3.71 9.96
N GLY A 63 5.62 -3.20 11.03
CA GLY A 63 5.87 -3.75 12.35
C GLY A 63 5.25 -5.11 12.66
N THR A 64 4.22 -5.56 11.93
CA THR A 64 3.67 -6.93 12.09
C THR A 64 4.69 -7.96 11.64
N ILE A 65 5.23 -7.79 10.43
CA ILE A 65 6.21 -8.70 9.82
C ILE A 65 7.48 -8.70 10.67
N ARG A 66 7.95 -7.52 11.10
CA ARG A 66 9.08 -7.41 12.03
C ARG A 66 8.87 -8.16 13.34
N ALA A 67 7.71 -7.98 13.98
CA ALA A 67 7.42 -8.61 15.26
C ALA A 67 7.34 -10.13 15.15
N ILE A 68 6.74 -10.64 14.05
CA ILE A 68 6.68 -12.07 13.76
C ILE A 68 8.09 -12.62 13.51
N GLY A 69 8.88 -12.00 12.64
CA GLY A 69 10.26 -12.42 12.36
C GLY A 69 11.15 -12.46 13.60
N LEU A 70 11.03 -11.46 14.49
CA LEU A 70 11.73 -11.45 15.78
C LEU A 70 11.27 -12.59 16.71
N ALA A 71 9.97 -12.83 16.81
CA ALA A 71 9.43 -13.92 17.63
C ALA A 71 9.84 -15.31 17.10
N LEU A 72 9.91 -15.48 15.77
CA LEU A 72 10.42 -16.70 15.13
C LEU A 72 11.90 -16.92 15.41
N LYS A 73 12.71 -15.87 15.24
CA LYS A 73 14.15 -15.91 15.54
C LYS A 73 14.41 -16.31 16.98
N ALA A 74 13.72 -15.67 17.93
CA ALA A 74 13.86 -15.98 19.36
C ALA A 74 13.39 -17.41 19.70
N GLY A 75 12.39 -17.91 18.97
CA GLY A 75 11.92 -19.29 19.06
C GLY A 75 12.81 -20.32 18.37
N GLY A 76 13.88 -19.92 17.69
CA GLY A 76 14.75 -20.81 16.91
C GLY A 76 14.12 -21.32 15.59
N HIS A 77 13.07 -20.66 15.09
CA HIS A 77 12.33 -21.03 13.88
C HIS A 77 12.69 -20.16 12.67
N GLY A 78 13.96 -19.75 12.57
CA GLY A 78 14.47 -18.91 11.50
C GLY A 78 15.55 -17.94 11.98
N THR A 79 16.04 -17.10 11.06
CA THR A 79 17.09 -16.09 11.33
C THR A 79 16.57 -14.65 11.43
N GLY A 80 15.26 -14.47 11.25
CA GLY A 80 14.56 -13.18 11.26
C GLY A 80 13.57 -13.02 10.11
N GLU A 81 13.62 -13.92 9.13
CA GLU A 81 12.62 -14.10 8.09
C GLU A 81 11.31 -14.71 8.63
N VAL A 82 10.22 -14.51 7.90
CA VAL A 82 8.97 -15.22 8.13
C VAL A 82 8.93 -16.43 7.22
N ASN A 83 8.56 -17.59 7.75
CA ASN A 83 8.38 -18.82 6.98
C ASN A 83 7.11 -19.57 7.43
N ALA A 84 6.56 -20.40 6.55
CA ALA A 84 5.27 -21.07 6.78
C ALA A 84 5.28 -21.97 8.04
N GLU A 85 6.38 -22.69 8.28
CA GLU A 85 6.53 -23.54 9.46
C GLU A 85 6.50 -22.73 10.77
N GLY A 86 7.23 -21.62 10.78
CA GLY A 86 7.29 -20.66 11.88
C GLY A 86 5.92 -20.06 12.18
N LEU A 87 5.16 -19.65 11.15
CA LEU A 87 3.80 -19.16 11.32
C LEU A 87 2.89 -20.21 11.99
N ALA A 88 2.96 -21.46 11.53
CA ALA A 88 2.21 -22.56 12.13
C ALA A 88 2.62 -22.81 13.60
N TRP A 89 3.91 -22.70 13.92
CA TRP A 89 4.41 -22.78 15.29
C TRP A 89 3.89 -21.64 16.18
N LEU A 90 3.98 -20.38 15.71
CA LEU A 90 3.46 -19.22 16.43
C LEU A 90 1.96 -19.33 16.69
N LYS A 91 1.17 -19.77 15.70
CA LYS A 91 -0.27 -19.99 15.85
C LYS A 91 -0.57 -20.98 16.97
N ARG A 92 0.13 -22.13 16.99
CA ARG A 92 -0.02 -23.12 18.08
C ARG A 92 0.36 -22.53 19.43
N ARG A 93 1.41 -21.69 19.50
CA ARG A 93 1.82 -21.04 20.75
C ARG A 93 0.77 -20.04 21.23
N LEU A 94 0.20 -19.23 20.34
CA LEU A 94 -0.88 -18.29 20.67
C LEU A 94 -2.12 -19.00 21.21
N PHE A 95 -2.52 -20.12 20.61
CA PHE A 95 -3.65 -20.91 21.11
C PHE A 95 -3.41 -21.48 22.52
N LYS A 96 -2.17 -21.87 22.82
CA LYS A 96 -1.81 -22.33 24.17
C LYS A 96 -1.87 -21.21 25.22
N LEU A 97 -1.55 -19.96 24.84
CA LEU A 97 -1.65 -18.81 25.75
C LEU A 97 -3.13 -18.45 26.02
N GLY A 98 -3.93 -18.41 24.94
CA GLY A 98 -5.38 -18.15 25.00
C GLY A 98 -5.77 -16.69 25.27
N ASP A 99 -4.79 -15.82 25.52
CA ASP A 99 -5.01 -14.42 25.88
C ASP A 99 -3.82 -13.56 25.43
N VAL A 100 -4.11 -12.36 24.90
CA VAL A 100 -3.10 -11.40 24.42
C VAL A 100 -2.19 -10.90 25.54
N ASP A 101 -2.68 -10.77 26.77
CA ASP A 101 -1.90 -10.23 27.89
C ASP A 101 -0.77 -11.19 28.31
N LYS A 102 -0.92 -12.48 27.97
CA LYS A 102 0.08 -13.51 28.23
C LYS A 102 1.14 -13.63 27.13
N ILE A 103 1.04 -12.83 26.06
CA ILE A 103 2.04 -12.83 25.00
C ILE A 103 3.31 -12.18 25.54
N ASP A 104 4.35 -12.99 25.70
CA ASP A 104 5.67 -12.54 26.13
C ASP A 104 6.75 -13.13 25.20
N PHE A 105 6.60 -12.87 23.91
CA PHE A 105 7.63 -13.24 22.94
C PHE A 105 8.67 -12.15 22.87
N GLU A 106 9.93 -12.56 22.84
CA GLU A 106 11.06 -11.65 22.68
C GLU A 106 10.94 -10.86 21.37
N GLY A 107 11.22 -9.56 21.44
CA GLY A 107 11.07 -8.65 20.30
C GLY A 107 9.64 -8.10 20.09
N ILE A 108 8.64 -8.58 20.84
CA ILE A 108 7.30 -7.98 20.84
C ILE A 108 7.17 -6.98 21.99
N LYS A 109 7.02 -5.70 21.61
CA LYS A 109 6.77 -4.63 22.58
C LYS A 109 5.37 -4.80 23.23
N PRO A 110 5.18 -4.35 24.49
CA PRO A 110 3.91 -4.51 25.21
C PRO A 110 2.69 -3.95 24.46
N ASP A 111 2.84 -2.79 23.82
CA ASP A 111 1.80 -2.12 23.02
C ASP A 111 1.38 -2.91 21.78
N ARG A 112 2.20 -3.86 21.31
CA ARG A 112 1.94 -4.70 20.14
C ARG A 112 1.28 -6.04 20.48
N ARG A 113 1.24 -6.45 21.76
CA ARG A 113 0.69 -7.75 22.18
C ARG A 113 -0.77 -7.89 21.77
N ALA A 114 -1.58 -6.86 22.01
CA ALA A 114 -3.01 -6.86 21.70
C ALA A 114 -3.30 -7.08 20.21
N ILE A 115 -2.46 -6.53 19.32
CA ILE A 115 -2.66 -6.60 17.87
C ILE A 115 -1.96 -7.79 17.19
N PHE A 116 -1.15 -8.53 17.94
CA PHE A 116 -0.32 -9.59 17.38
C PHE A 116 -1.12 -10.78 16.79
N PRO A 117 -2.18 -11.31 17.44
CA PRO A 117 -2.94 -12.43 16.88
C PRO A 117 -3.61 -12.09 15.55
N ALA A 118 -4.15 -10.86 15.43
CA ALA A 118 -4.74 -10.38 14.20
C ALA A 118 -3.70 -10.23 13.09
N GLY A 119 -2.53 -9.68 13.41
CA GLY A 119 -1.41 -9.58 12.48
C GLY A 119 -0.93 -10.94 11.99
N LEU A 120 -0.84 -11.93 12.88
CA LEU A 120 -0.46 -13.30 12.52
C LEU A 120 -1.49 -13.94 11.59
N ALA A 121 -2.80 -13.82 11.90
CA ALA A 121 -3.87 -14.37 11.07
C ALA A 121 -3.88 -13.78 9.65
N ILE A 122 -3.64 -12.47 9.51
CA ILE A 122 -3.51 -11.81 8.20
C ILE A 122 -2.28 -12.33 7.46
N LEU A 123 -1.12 -12.41 8.12
CA LEU A 123 0.11 -12.84 7.46
C LEU A 123 0.05 -14.31 7.03
N GLU A 124 -0.55 -15.18 7.85
CA GLU A 124 -0.81 -16.57 7.48
C GLU A 124 -1.74 -16.67 6.27
N ALA A 125 -2.81 -15.87 6.22
CA ALA A 125 -3.70 -15.84 5.05
C ALA A 125 -2.97 -15.39 3.77
N ILE A 126 -2.03 -14.43 3.87
CA ILE A 126 -1.17 -14.01 2.74
C ILE A 126 -0.25 -15.15 2.30
N PHE A 127 0.41 -15.82 3.25
CA PHE A 127 1.29 -16.95 2.96
C PHE A 127 0.54 -18.07 2.23
N ASP A 128 -0.65 -18.42 2.72
CA ASP A 128 -1.47 -19.46 2.10
C ASP A 128 -2.05 -19.05 0.73
N ALA A 129 -2.36 -17.76 0.54
CA ALA A 129 -2.95 -17.27 -0.73
C ALA A 129 -1.92 -17.19 -1.85
N LEU A 130 -0.70 -16.82 -1.48
CA LEU A 130 0.39 -16.61 -2.43
C LEU A 130 1.38 -17.78 -2.41
N GLU A 131 1.05 -18.88 -1.73
CA GLU A 131 1.86 -20.10 -1.60
C GLU A 131 3.30 -19.83 -1.13
N LEU A 132 3.49 -18.80 -0.31
CA LEU A 132 4.80 -18.34 0.12
C LEU A 132 5.44 -19.35 1.08
N GLN A 133 6.71 -19.65 0.82
CA GLN A 133 7.51 -20.48 1.72
C GLN A 133 8.35 -19.62 2.68
N ARG A 134 8.78 -18.44 2.21
CA ARG A 134 9.67 -17.54 2.93
C ARG A 134 9.37 -16.09 2.52
N MET A 135 9.47 -15.19 3.49
CA MET A 135 9.39 -13.75 3.29
C MET A 135 10.46 -13.07 4.14
N ASP A 136 11.33 -12.31 3.51
CA ASP A 136 12.35 -11.52 4.21
C ASP A 136 11.76 -10.20 4.71
N HIS A 137 12.22 -9.74 5.86
CA HIS A 137 11.82 -8.45 6.41
C HIS A 137 12.75 -7.34 5.91
N CYS A 138 12.18 -6.26 5.35
CA CYS A 138 12.92 -5.04 5.05
C CYS A 138 12.62 -3.93 6.05
N GLU A 139 13.64 -3.15 6.40
CA GLU A 139 13.47 -1.96 7.24
C GLU A 139 12.83 -0.79 6.49
N GLY A 140 13.04 -0.73 5.16
CA GLY A 140 12.45 0.28 4.29
C GLY A 140 10.95 0.08 4.10
N ALA A 141 10.18 1.15 4.28
CA ALA A 141 8.75 1.18 4.07
C ALA A 141 8.35 2.48 3.35
N LEU A 142 7.17 3.01 3.68
CA LEU A 142 6.63 4.22 3.05
C LEU A 142 7.51 5.46 3.27
N ARG A 143 8.14 5.59 4.44
CA ARG A 143 8.92 6.80 4.80
C ARG A 143 10.15 6.94 3.89
N GLU A 144 10.84 5.83 3.67
CA GLU A 144 11.98 5.75 2.78
C GLU A 144 11.54 6.00 1.34
N GLY A 145 10.42 5.41 0.89
CA GLY A 145 9.85 5.68 -0.44
C GLY A 145 9.52 7.16 -0.68
N VAL A 146 8.88 7.82 0.30
CA VAL A 146 8.58 9.26 0.24
C VAL A 146 9.85 10.10 0.25
N LEU A 147 10.86 9.73 1.03
CA LEU A 147 12.15 10.44 1.05
C LEU A 147 12.86 10.33 -0.30
N TYR A 148 12.89 9.15 -0.91
CA TYR A 148 13.44 8.95 -2.25
C TYR A 148 12.65 9.72 -3.31
N ASP A 149 11.33 9.77 -3.23
CA ASP A 149 10.49 10.60 -4.11
C ASP A 149 10.83 12.09 -3.95
N LEU A 150 10.93 12.60 -2.71
CA LEU A 150 11.32 13.99 -2.45
C LEU A 150 12.72 14.34 -2.97
N LEU A 151 13.69 13.43 -2.82
CA LEU A 151 15.04 13.61 -3.38
C LEU A 151 15.03 13.55 -4.91
N GLY A 152 14.23 12.67 -5.51
CA GLY A 152 14.03 12.56 -6.95
C GLY A 152 13.42 13.81 -7.58
N ARG A 153 12.52 14.50 -6.86
CA ARG A 153 11.94 15.79 -7.30
C ARG A 153 13.00 16.88 -7.49
N HIS A 154 14.10 16.86 -6.75
CA HIS A 154 15.23 17.77 -6.96
C HIS A 154 16.11 17.38 -8.15
N HIS A 155 15.97 16.17 -8.67
CA HIS A 155 16.73 15.62 -9.80
C HIS A 155 15.80 15.20 -10.95
N HIS A 156 15.04 16.14 -11.53
CA HIS A 156 14.41 16.04 -12.87
C HIS A 156 13.58 14.78 -13.20
N GLU A 157 13.16 13.97 -12.24
CA GLU A 157 12.23 12.85 -12.44
C GLU A 157 10.98 13.03 -11.56
N ASP A 158 10.06 13.91 -11.96
CA ASP A 158 8.75 14.00 -11.30
C ASP A 158 7.85 12.85 -11.78
N VAL A 159 7.55 11.91 -10.88
CA VAL A 159 6.66 10.77 -11.15
C VAL A 159 5.27 11.24 -11.60
N ARG A 160 4.82 12.42 -11.16
CA ARG A 160 3.51 12.99 -11.52
C ARG A 160 3.44 13.34 -12.99
N GLU A 161 4.49 13.96 -13.55
CA GLU A 161 4.55 14.25 -14.99
C GLU A 161 4.51 12.96 -15.81
N ARG A 162 5.22 11.92 -15.38
CA ARG A 162 5.16 10.61 -16.06
C ARG A 162 3.76 9.98 -16.00
N THR A 163 3.07 10.09 -14.86
CA THR A 163 1.69 9.62 -14.73
C THR A 163 0.76 10.40 -15.67
N LEU A 164 0.92 11.72 -15.78
CA LEU A 164 0.13 12.53 -16.70
C LEU A 164 0.39 12.18 -18.15
N THR A 165 1.65 12.03 -18.56
CA THR A 165 1.99 11.59 -19.93
C THR A 165 1.36 10.24 -20.24
N SER A 166 1.47 9.26 -19.34
CA SER A 166 0.84 7.95 -19.53
C SER A 166 -0.69 8.02 -19.60
N LEU A 167 -1.32 8.92 -18.83
CA LEU A 167 -2.76 9.17 -18.90
C LEU A 167 -3.16 9.78 -20.25
N MET A 168 -2.43 10.79 -20.70
CA MET A 168 -2.65 11.46 -21.98
C MET A 168 -2.51 10.50 -23.16
N GLU A 169 -1.50 9.61 -23.13
CA GLU A 169 -1.32 8.55 -24.12
C GLU A 169 -2.48 7.55 -24.12
N ARG A 170 -2.91 7.09 -22.94
CA ARG A 170 -3.98 6.10 -22.80
C ARG A 170 -5.34 6.60 -23.28
N TYR A 171 -5.62 7.88 -23.08
CA TYR A 171 -6.88 8.54 -23.45
C TYR A 171 -6.75 9.45 -24.68
N HIS A 172 -5.72 9.19 -25.52
CA HIS A 172 -5.52 9.82 -26.83
C HIS A 172 -5.68 11.35 -26.84
N VAL A 173 -5.20 12.01 -25.79
CA VAL A 173 -5.30 13.47 -25.66
C VAL A 173 -4.56 14.15 -26.81
N ASP A 174 -5.17 15.18 -27.41
CA ASP A 174 -4.49 16.05 -28.37
C ASP A 174 -3.40 16.86 -27.66
N LEU A 175 -2.15 16.43 -27.85
CA LEU A 175 -0.98 17.02 -27.21
C LEU A 175 -0.78 18.49 -27.59
N GLU A 176 -1.12 18.88 -28.82
CA GLU A 176 -0.99 20.27 -29.25
C GLU A 176 -2.04 21.14 -28.57
N GLN A 177 -3.27 20.65 -28.46
CA GLN A 177 -4.35 21.35 -27.77
C GLN A 177 -4.07 21.49 -26.27
N ALA A 178 -3.64 20.40 -25.62
CA ALA A 178 -3.19 20.42 -24.23
C ALA A 178 -2.12 21.50 -24.00
N ALA A 179 -1.09 21.56 -24.84
CA ALA A 179 -0.02 22.57 -24.75
C ALA A 179 -0.49 24.01 -25.04
N ARG A 180 -1.51 24.19 -25.90
CA ARG A 180 -2.13 25.51 -26.14
C ARG A 180 -2.91 25.99 -24.92
N VAL A 181 -3.68 25.10 -24.28
CA VAL A 181 -4.51 25.41 -23.11
C VAL A 181 -3.63 25.67 -21.89
N GLU A 182 -2.63 24.82 -21.64
CA GLU A 182 -1.66 24.99 -20.54
C GLU A 182 -1.01 26.37 -20.60
N ARG A 183 -0.45 26.75 -21.74
CA ARG A 183 0.23 28.04 -21.90
C ARG A 183 -0.68 29.22 -21.61
N LYS A 184 -1.93 29.18 -22.06
CA LYS A 184 -2.91 30.25 -21.82
C LYS A 184 -3.34 30.30 -20.36
N ALA A 185 -3.57 29.14 -19.75
CA ALA A 185 -3.95 29.04 -18.34
C ALA A 185 -2.84 29.57 -17.43
N LEU A 186 -1.59 29.16 -17.66
CA LEU A 186 -0.44 29.65 -16.90
C LEU A 186 -0.17 31.14 -17.13
N HIS A 187 -0.35 31.64 -18.35
CA HIS A 187 -0.23 33.08 -18.63
C HIS A 187 -1.29 33.92 -17.90
N ALA A 188 -2.52 33.41 -17.77
CA ALA A 188 -3.57 34.07 -16.99
C ALA A 188 -3.30 33.97 -15.48
N PHE A 189 -2.79 32.83 -15.02
CA PHE A 189 -2.39 32.62 -13.63
C PHE A 189 -1.31 33.61 -13.19
N ASP A 190 -0.25 33.77 -14.01
CA ASP A 190 0.88 34.66 -13.71
C ASP A 190 0.44 36.14 -13.58
N GLN A 191 -0.72 36.53 -14.12
CA GLN A 191 -1.29 37.88 -13.98
C GLN A 191 -2.02 38.11 -12.65
N VAL A 192 -2.54 37.06 -12.02
CA VAL A 192 -3.37 37.16 -10.79
C VAL A 192 -2.70 36.57 -9.56
N ALA A 193 -1.60 35.82 -9.73
CA ALA A 193 -0.96 35.06 -8.66
C ALA A 193 -0.61 35.91 -7.43
N ALA A 194 -0.03 37.10 -7.64
CA ALA A 194 0.34 38.00 -6.55
C ALA A 194 -0.89 38.59 -5.83
N ASP A 195 -1.90 39.02 -6.58
CA ASP A 195 -3.13 39.60 -6.02
C ASP A 195 -3.96 38.57 -5.24
N TRP A 196 -3.80 37.29 -5.57
CA TRP A 196 -4.51 36.16 -4.93
C TRP A 196 -3.64 35.37 -3.95
N GLU A 197 -2.41 35.82 -3.67
CA GLU A 197 -1.48 35.19 -2.73
C GLU A 197 -1.14 33.72 -3.07
N LEU A 198 -0.89 33.40 -4.35
CA LEU A 198 -0.67 32.05 -4.86
C LEU A 198 0.83 31.70 -5.09
N ASP A 199 1.73 32.28 -4.30
CA ASP A 199 3.18 32.28 -4.55
C ASP A 199 3.93 31.01 -4.12
N ASP A 200 3.25 30.03 -3.50
CA ASP A 200 3.86 28.77 -3.03
C ASP A 200 4.24 27.79 -4.17
N GLY A 201 3.92 28.14 -5.42
CA GLY A 201 4.22 27.37 -6.63
C GLY A 201 3.29 26.19 -6.90
N ILE A 202 2.59 25.67 -5.88
CA ILE A 202 1.78 24.44 -6.02
C ILE A 202 0.58 24.68 -6.95
N TRP A 203 -0.03 25.86 -6.88
CA TRP A 203 -1.21 26.21 -7.66
C TRP A 203 -0.90 26.31 -9.15
N ARG A 204 0.28 26.83 -9.48
CA ARG A 204 0.77 26.93 -10.84
C ARG A 204 1.01 25.55 -11.45
N GLU A 205 1.63 24.64 -10.69
CA GLU A 205 1.82 23.24 -11.10
C GLU A 205 0.48 22.52 -11.33
N LEU A 206 -0.43 22.61 -10.35
CA LEU A 206 -1.75 21.98 -10.43
C LEU A 206 -2.57 22.47 -11.64
N LEU A 207 -2.55 23.77 -11.91
CA LEU A 207 -3.21 24.35 -13.08
C LEU A 207 -2.59 23.85 -14.39
N GLY A 208 -1.25 23.76 -14.44
CA GLY A 208 -0.54 23.21 -15.58
C GLY A 208 -0.95 21.78 -15.88
N TRP A 209 -1.00 20.91 -14.85
CA TRP A 209 -1.45 19.54 -15.01
C TRP A 209 -2.92 19.42 -15.40
N ALA A 210 -3.81 20.18 -14.77
CA ALA A 210 -5.22 20.19 -15.10
C ALA A 210 -5.44 20.58 -16.58
N ALA A 211 -4.69 21.56 -17.08
CA ALA A 211 -4.72 21.94 -18.49
C ALA A 211 -4.20 20.84 -19.41
N LYS A 212 -3.14 20.12 -19.03
CA LYS A 212 -2.60 18.99 -19.82
C LYS A 212 -3.64 17.86 -20.00
N VAL A 213 -4.48 17.61 -19.00
CA VAL A 213 -5.42 16.47 -19.01
C VAL A 213 -6.90 16.85 -19.15
N HIS A 214 -7.20 18.13 -19.41
CA HIS A 214 -8.60 18.61 -19.44
C HIS A 214 -9.50 17.86 -20.45
N GLU A 215 -8.92 17.25 -21.49
CA GLU A 215 -9.62 16.55 -22.57
C GLU A 215 -9.65 15.02 -22.43
N VAL A 216 -9.12 14.43 -21.35
CA VAL A 216 -9.14 12.95 -21.16
C VAL A 216 -10.55 12.36 -21.18
N GLY A 217 -11.56 13.15 -20.84
CA GLY A 217 -12.96 12.73 -20.88
C GLY A 217 -13.57 12.65 -22.29
N LEU A 218 -12.89 13.14 -23.33
CA LEU A 218 -13.40 13.11 -24.71
C LEU A 218 -13.50 11.68 -25.26
N ASP A 219 -12.62 10.78 -24.81
CA ASP A 219 -12.65 9.36 -25.17
C ASP A 219 -13.89 8.63 -24.64
N ILE A 220 -14.59 9.21 -23.65
CA ILE A 220 -15.85 8.69 -23.13
C ILE A 220 -17.02 9.32 -23.91
N ALA A 221 -17.09 10.65 -23.91
CA ALA A 221 -18.12 11.39 -24.64
C ALA A 221 -17.72 12.86 -24.85
N HIS A 222 -18.09 13.40 -26.02
CA HIS A 222 -17.94 14.83 -26.30
C HIS A 222 -18.84 15.71 -25.42
N TYR A 223 -20.04 15.25 -25.10
CA TYR A 223 -20.96 15.99 -24.21
C TYR A 223 -20.54 15.77 -22.75
N HIS A 224 -20.46 16.86 -21.98
CA HIS A 224 -19.99 16.82 -20.58
C HIS A 224 -18.61 16.18 -20.37
N TYR A 225 -17.71 16.26 -21.36
CA TYR A 225 -16.36 15.68 -21.27
C TYR A 225 -15.57 16.15 -20.03
N HIS A 226 -15.80 17.38 -19.55
CA HIS A 226 -15.19 17.89 -18.32
C HIS A 226 -15.63 17.10 -17.06
N LYS A 227 -16.86 16.56 -17.03
CA LYS A 227 -17.31 15.68 -15.94
C LYS A 227 -16.68 14.30 -16.05
N HIS A 228 -16.53 13.80 -17.28
CA HIS A 228 -15.86 12.54 -17.56
C HIS A 228 -14.36 12.60 -17.28
N GLY A 229 -13.70 13.74 -17.52
CA GLY A 229 -12.30 13.92 -17.19
C GLY A 229 -12.04 14.21 -15.70
N ALA A 230 -13.05 14.68 -14.97
CA ALA A 230 -12.98 14.85 -13.52
C ALA A 230 -13.22 13.54 -12.74
N TYR A 231 -13.92 12.57 -13.33
CA TYR A 231 -14.18 11.24 -12.78
C TYR A 231 -12.99 10.30 -13.03
#